data_AF-A0A263NJN1-F1
#
_entry.id   AF-A0A263NJN1-F1
#
_cell.length_a   1.000
_cell.length_b   1.000
_cell.length_c   1.000
_cell.angle_alpha   90.00
_cell.angle_beta   90.00
_cell.angle_gamma   90.00
#
_symmetry.space_group_name_H-M   'P 1'
#
loop_
_entity.id
_entity.type
_entity.pdbx_description
1 polymer ?
#
loop_
_entity_poly.entity_id
_entity_poly.type
_entity_poly.pdbx_seq_one_letter_code
_entity_poly.pdbx_strand_id
1 'polypeptide(L)'
;QMDPTLLRRWVEAYRLHGEACLSRTGERYSPLFKFSVLQRMWRDSLSLRRTAALFNLGNSSQVGRWQQQYYSGGIEALESGKKGSITAMPKPPSKPRKTTTPLTDAQLAHKALLDELQYLRMENAYLKKLGELG
;
A
#
# COMPACT_ATOMS: atom_id res chain seq x y z
N GLN A 1 11.18 -13.56 27.97
CA GLN A 1 9.78 -14.01 27.82
C GLN A 1 9.35 -13.83 26.37
N MET A 2 8.76 -14.85 25.74
CA MET A 2 8.33 -14.77 24.33
C MET A 2 6.94 -14.12 24.21
N ASP A 3 6.73 -13.30 23.19
CA ASP A 3 5.47 -12.60 22.95
C ASP A 3 4.35 -13.60 22.56
N PRO A 4 3.21 -13.63 23.29
CA PRO A 4 2.08 -14.51 22.97
C PRO A 4 1.51 -14.32 21.56
N THR A 5 1.59 -13.10 21.01
CA THR A 5 1.08 -12.79 19.66
C THR A 5 1.95 -13.41 18.57
N LEU A 6 3.27 -13.45 18.81
CA LEU A 6 4.26 -14.10 17.98
C LEU A 6 4.03 -15.60 17.97
N LEU A 7 3.87 -16.22 19.15
CA LEU A 7 3.59 -17.65 19.28
C LEU A 7 2.34 -18.06 18.49
N ARG A 8 1.22 -17.32 18.67
CA ARG A 8 -0.01 -17.58 17.90
C ARG A 8 0.20 -17.52 16.39
N ARG A 9 1.05 -16.61 15.91
CA ARG A 9 1.38 -16.51 14.49
C ARG A 9 2.15 -17.74 13.99
N TRP A 10 3.16 -18.18 14.75
CA TRP A 10 3.95 -19.36 14.39
C TRP A 10 3.10 -20.63 14.41
N VAL A 11 2.23 -20.79 15.40
CA VAL A 11 1.31 -21.94 15.48
C VAL A 11 0.40 -22.00 14.25
N GLU A 12 -0.19 -20.88 13.84
CA GLU A 12 -1.03 -20.83 12.64
C GLU A 12 -0.24 -21.11 11.35
N ALA A 13 0.96 -20.55 11.22
CA ALA A 13 1.81 -20.84 10.06
C ALA A 13 2.22 -22.31 10.00
N TYR A 14 2.56 -22.91 11.15
CA TYR A 14 2.92 -24.32 11.24
C TYR A 14 1.74 -25.24 10.92
N ARG A 15 0.52 -24.91 11.37
CA ARG A 15 -0.68 -25.68 11.01
C ARG A 15 -0.95 -25.70 9.50
N LEU A 16 -0.57 -24.64 8.78
CA LEU A 16 -0.81 -24.51 7.34
C LEU A 16 0.31 -25.10 6.48
N HIS A 17 1.57 -24.93 6.90
CA HIS A 17 2.75 -25.22 6.07
C HIS A 17 3.71 -26.25 6.69
N GLY A 18 3.45 -26.71 7.91
CA GLY A 18 4.36 -27.61 8.63
C GLY A 18 5.75 -26.99 8.81
N GLU A 19 6.79 -27.80 8.63
CA GLU A 19 8.19 -27.35 8.75
C GLU A 19 8.60 -26.32 7.71
N ALA A 20 7.88 -26.22 6.58
CA ALA A 20 8.18 -25.22 5.55
C ALA A 20 8.00 -23.78 6.08
N CYS A 21 7.24 -23.57 7.17
CA CYS A 21 7.17 -22.26 7.82
C CYS A 21 8.45 -21.82 8.54
N LEU A 22 9.33 -22.78 8.84
CA LEU A 22 10.62 -22.55 9.48
C LEU A 22 11.70 -22.21 8.45
N SER A 23 11.52 -22.66 7.20
CA SER A 23 12.41 -22.34 6.08
C SER A 23 12.18 -20.91 5.61
N ARG A 24 12.90 -19.96 6.20
CA ARG A 24 12.84 -18.56 5.77
C ARG A 24 13.77 -18.36 4.57
N THR A 25 13.24 -18.48 3.36
CA THR A 25 13.96 -18.02 2.17
C THR A 25 14.04 -16.50 2.22
N GLY A 26 15.26 -15.96 2.29
CA GLY A 26 15.53 -14.52 2.15
C GLY A 26 15.28 -14.00 0.73
N GLU A 27 14.41 -14.67 -0.02
CA GLU A 27 14.16 -14.43 -1.42
C GLU A 27 13.33 -13.17 -1.62
N ARG A 28 13.68 -12.43 -2.66
CA ARG A 28 12.90 -11.29 -3.10
C ARG A 28 11.65 -11.83 -3.79
N TYR A 29 10.50 -11.53 -3.22
CA TYR A 29 9.22 -11.86 -3.86
C TYR A 29 9.07 -11.11 -5.19
N SER A 30 8.69 -11.85 -6.23
CA SER A 30 8.38 -11.27 -7.52
C SER A 30 7.15 -10.34 -7.43
N PRO A 31 7.03 -9.33 -8.30
CA PRO A 31 5.89 -8.41 -8.31
C PRO A 31 4.57 -9.14 -8.55
N LEU A 32 4.58 -10.12 -9.46
CA LEU A 32 3.44 -10.98 -9.76
C LEU A 32 3.02 -11.81 -8.55
N PHE A 33 3.99 -12.34 -7.79
CA PHE A 33 3.67 -13.04 -6.53
C PHE A 33 3.05 -12.08 -5.51
N LYS A 34 3.64 -10.90 -5.30
CA LYS A 34 3.07 -9.89 -4.39
C LYS A 34 1.64 -9.52 -4.80
N PHE A 35 1.40 -9.34 -6.09
CA PHE A 35 0.08 -9.02 -6.61
C PHE A 35 -0.92 -10.16 -6.42
N SER A 36 -0.53 -11.42 -6.67
CA SER A 36 -1.41 -12.58 -6.47
C SER A 36 -1.82 -12.74 -5.00
N VAL A 37 -0.90 -12.45 -4.06
CA VAL A 37 -1.19 -12.39 -2.62
C VAL A 37 -2.26 -11.35 -2.31
N LEU A 38 -2.12 -10.13 -2.86
CA LEU A 38 -3.10 -9.05 -2.65
C LEU A 38 -4.46 -9.36 -3.28
N GLN A 39 -4.47 -9.89 -4.50
CA GLN A 39 -5.69 -10.29 -5.19
C GLN A 39 -6.45 -11.36 -4.38
N ARG A 40 -5.73 -12.35 -3.85
CA ARG A 40 -6.32 -13.37 -2.98
C ARG A 40 -6.88 -12.77 -1.71
N MET A 41 -6.16 -11.84 -1.09
CA MET A 41 -6.59 -11.15 0.12
C MET A 41 -7.90 -10.41 -0.08
N TRP A 42 -8.05 -9.65 -1.17
CA TRP A 42 -9.27 -8.91 -1.46
C TRP A 42 -10.44 -9.82 -1.83
N ARG A 43 -10.20 -10.82 -2.68
CA ARG A 43 -11.23 -11.77 -3.11
C ARG A 43 -11.86 -12.50 -1.93
N ASP A 44 -11.03 -12.93 -0.99
CA ASP A 44 -11.46 -13.72 0.16
C ASP A 44 -11.69 -12.85 1.43
N SER A 45 -11.60 -11.52 1.31
CA SER A 45 -11.74 -10.56 2.42
C SER A 45 -10.88 -10.89 3.65
N LEU A 46 -9.63 -11.29 3.41
CA LEU A 46 -8.72 -11.79 4.44
C LEU A 46 -8.03 -10.64 5.19
N SER A 47 -7.82 -10.84 6.49
CA SER A 47 -6.96 -9.93 7.27
C SER A 47 -5.48 -10.11 6.91
N LEU A 48 -4.68 -9.06 7.12
CA LEU A 48 -3.22 -9.09 6.87
C LEU A 48 -2.53 -10.28 7.56
N ARG A 49 -2.95 -10.61 8.80
CA ARG A 49 -2.41 -11.77 9.54
C ARG A 49 -2.77 -13.09 8.87
N ARG A 50 -4.03 -13.24 8.43
CA ARG A 50 -4.49 -14.48 7.79
C ARG A 50 -3.82 -14.66 6.43
N THR A 51 -3.75 -13.61 5.63
CA THR A 51 -3.02 -13.60 4.35
C THR A 51 -1.56 -13.98 4.54
N ALA A 52 -0.87 -13.38 5.51
CA ALA A 52 0.52 -13.72 5.82
C ALA A 52 0.68 -15.19 6.22
N ALA A 53 -0.22 -15.72 7.05
CA ALA A 53 -0.18 -17.14 7.41
C ALA A 53 -0.42 -18.05 6.19
N LEU A 54 -1.37 -17.73 5.31
CA LEU A 54 -1.67 -18.53 4.11
C LEU A 54 -0.53 -18.58 3.11
N PHE A 55 0.22 -17.49 2.94
CA PHE A 55 1.36 -17.42 2.02
C PHE A 55 2.72 -17.60 2.70
N ASN A 56 2.72 -18.07 3.94
CA ASN A 56 3.92 -18.31 4.73
C ASN A 56 4.85 -17.07 4.84
N LEU A 57 4.25 -15.89 4.99
CA LEU A 57 4.97 -14.63 5.12
C LEU A 57 5.28 -14.39 6.60
N GLY A 58 6.57 -14.17 6.91
CA GLY A 58 7.03 -14.01 8.29
C GLY A 58 6.48 -12.79 9.02
N ASN A 59 5.92 -11.79 8.32
CA ASN A 59 5.33 -10.60 8.94
C ASN A 59 4.10 -10.09 8.18
N SER A 60 2.97 -9.94 8.86
CA SER A 60 1.73 -9.37 8.30
C SER A 60 1.87 -7.92 7.83
N SER A 61 2.76 -7.14 8.44
CA SER A 61 3.04 -5.76 7.98
C SER A 61 3.70 -5.73 6.61
N GLN A 62 4.27 -6.83 6.13
CA GLN A 62 4.78 -6.93 4.76
C GLN A 62 3.64 -6.87 3.73
N VAL A 63 2.54 -7.58 3.99
CA VAL A 63 1.33 -7.54 3.14
C VAL A 63 0.76 -6.13 3.10
N GLY A 64 0.68 -5.46 4.25
CA GLY A 64 0.22 -4.07 4.31
C GLY A 64 1.09 -3.12 3.49
N ARG A 65 2.42 -3.29 3.52
CA ARG A 65 3.33 -2.50 2.67
C ARG A 65 3.10 -2.73 1.18
N TRP A 66 2.91 -3.98 0.75
CA TRP A 66 2.58 -4.28 -0.66
C TRP A 66 1.24 -3.66 -1.07
N GLN A 67 0.24 -3.70 -0.20
CA GLN A 67 -1.04 -3.06 -0.46
C GLN A 67 -0.89 -1.54 -0.67
N GLN A 68 -0.12 -0.86 0.18
CA GLN A 68 0.17 0.58 0.02
C GLN A 68 0.95 0.87 -1.27
N GLN A 69 1.95 0.05 -1.60
CA GLN A 69 2.67 0.16 -2.88
C GLN A 69 1.71 0.04 -4.06
N TYR A 70 0.85 -0.98 -4.06
CA TYR A 70 -0.13 -1.18 -5.12
C TYR A 70 -1.08 0.01 -5.27
N TYR A 71 -1.57 0.60 -4.17
CA TYR A 71 -2.41 1.80 -4.25
C TYR A 71 -1.66 3.04 -4.74
N SER A 72 -0.34 3.11 -4.54
CA SER A 72 0.47 4.25 -5.00
C SER A 72 0.81 4.22 -6.49
N GLY A 73 0.92 3.03 -7.10
CA GLY A 73 1.40 2.91 -8.48
C GLY A 73 1.22 1.53 -9.11
N GLY A 74 0.20 0.78 -8.69
CA GLY A 74 -0.16 -0.51 -9.26
C GLY A 74 0.93 -1.58 -9.15
N ILE A 75 1.02 -2.44 -10.16
CA ILE A 75 1.98 -3.56 -10.18
C ILE A 75 3.43 -3.07 -10.28
N GLU A 76 3.68 -1.97 -11.01
CA GLU A 76 5.02 -1.38 -11.15
C GLU A 76 5.58 -0.89 -9.80
N ALA A 77 4.72 -0.39 -8.91
CA ALA A 77 5.11 -0.03 -7.55
C ALA A 77 5.47 -1.25 -6.67
N LEU A 78 5.04 -2.46 -7.04
CA LEU A 78 5.43 -3.69 -6.35
C LEU A 78 6.83 -4.19 -6.76
N GLU A 79 7.31 -3.80 -7.96
CA GLU A 79 8.68 -4.05 -8.43
C GLU A 79 9.70 -3.23 -7.67
N SER A 80 9.37 -1.97 -7.44
CA SER A 80 10.24 -1.02 -6.76
C SER A 80 10.30 -1.29 -5.26
N GLY A 81 11.05 -2.33 -4.90
CA GLY A 81 11.72 -2.43 -3.61
C GLY A 81 12.78 -1.34 -3.42
N LYS A 82 12.84 -0.32 -4.30
CA LYS A 82 13.60 0.90 -4.09
C LYS A 82 12.87 1.69 -3.03
N LYS A 83 13.23 1.36 -1.78
CA LYS A 83 13.73 2.32 -0.81
C LYS A 83 13.18 3.70 -1.14
N GLY A 84 12.03 4.05 -0.54
CA GLY A 84 11.88 5.40 -0.04
C GLY A 84 13.19 5.65 0.68
N SER A 85 14.06 6.39 0.00
CA SER A 85 15.38 6.70 0.49
C SER A 85 15.14 7.12 1.92
N ILE A 86 15.79 6.47 2.88
CA ILE A 86 16.22 7.27 4.01
C ILE A 86 17.17 8.23 3.32
N THR A 87 16.64 9.34 2.79
CA THR A 87 17.42 10.51 2.52
C THR A 87 18.01 10.75 3.89
N ALA A 88 19.28 10.38 4.05
CA ALA A 88 20.09 10.83 5.16
C ALA A 88 19.70 12.29 5.34
N MET A 89 19.07 12.63 6.48
CA MET A 89 18.51 13.96 6.66
C MET A 89 19.60 14.94 6.21
N PRO A 90 19.37 15.78 5.18
CA PRO A 90 20.29 16.84 4.90
C PRO A 90 20.40 17.63 6.20
N LYS A 91 21.62 17.75 6.72
CA LYS A 91 21.95 18.64 7.83
C LYS A 91 21.20 19.96 7.59
N PRO A 92 20.44 20.49 8.57
CA PRO A 92 19.48 21.54 8.28
C PRO A 92 20.18 22.69 7.54
N PRO A 93 19.79 22.99 6.29
CA PRO A 93 20.33 24.13 5.61
C PRO A 93 19.85 25.38 6.34
N SER A 94 20.78 26.31 6.59
CA SER A 94 20.46 27.67 7.00
C SER A 94 19.36 28.20 6.09
N LYS A 95 18.31 28.80 6.71
CA LYS A 95 17.07 29.23 6.07
C LYS A 95 17.33 29.87 4.69
N PRO A 96 16.91 29.24 3.57
CA PRO A 96 16.85 29.97 2.33
C PRO A 96 15.57 30.80 2.29
N ARG A 97 15.79 32.07 1.94
CA ARG A 97 14.81 33.11 1.66
C ARG A 97 13.73 32.59 0.72
N LYS A 98 12.46 32.98 0.97
CA LYS A 98 11.30 32.66 0.13
C LYS A 98 11.62 32.95 -1.34
N THR A 99 11.73 31.92 -2.16
CA THR A 99 11.67 32.04 -3.62
C THR A 99 10.40 31.37 -4.09
N THR A 100 9.55 32.17 -4.73
CA THR A 100 8.32 31.73 -5.39
C THR A 100 8.73 30.91 -6.61
N THR A 101 8.92 29.60 -6.43
CA THR A 101 9.09 28.68 -7.57
C THR A 101 7.74 28.44 -8.23
N PRO A 102 7.64 28.51 -9.56
CA PRO A 102 6.42 28.14 -10.27
C PRO A 102 6.07 26.67 -10.00
N LEU A 103 4.76 26.40 -9.96
CA LEU A 103 4.19 25.09 -9.70
C LEU A 103 4.73 24.10 -10.75
N THR A 104 5.21 22.92 -10.33
CA THR A 104 5.72 21.91 -11.28
C THR A 104 4.56 21.33 -12.10
N ASP A 105 4.83 20.84 -13.32
CA ASP A 105 3.82 20.26 -14.22
C ASP A 105 2.98 19.16 -13.54
N ALA A 106 3.61 18.35 -12.68
CA ALA A 106 2.94 17.32 -11.89
C ALA A 106 1.94 17.91 -10.86
N GLN A 107 2.27 19.04 -10.25
CA GLN A 107 1.40 19.73 -9.30
C GLN A 107 0.24 20.44 -10.01
N LEU A 108 0.46 20.97 -11.21
CA LEU A 108 -0.60 21.51 -12.08
C LEU A 108 -1.58 20.41 -12.49
N ALA A 109 -1.07 19.25 -12.93
CA ALA A 109 -1.89 18.10 -13.30
C ALA A 109 -2.73 17.58 -12.11
N HIS A 110 -2.12 17.50 -10.92
CA HIS A 110 -2.83 17.09 -9.70
C HIS A 110 -3.95 18.07 -9.33
N LYS A 111 -3.71 19.38 -9.48
CA LYS A 111 -4.73 20.39 -9.24
C LYS A 111 -5.89 20.30 -10.24
N ALA A 112 -5.58 20.15 -11.54
CA ALA A 112 -6.60 19.98 -12.58
C ALA A 112 -7.51 18.77 -12.31
N LEU A 113 -6.92 17.65 -11.86
CA LEU A 113 -7.66 16.45 -11.51
C LEU A 113 -8.60 16.66 -10.29
N LEU A 114 -8.16 17.43 -9.29
CA LEU A 114 -9.00 17.77 -8.14
C LEU A 114 -10.17 18.66 -8.53
N ASP A 115 -9.94 19.63 -9.41
CA ASP A 115 -10.98 20.55 -9.90
C ASP A 115 -12.03 19.77 -10.72
N GLU A 116 -11.61 18.84 -11.58
CA GLU A 116 -12.51 17.96 -12.34
C GLU A 116 -13.36 17.07 -11.41
N LEU A 117 -12.76 16.48 -10.37
CA LEU A 117 -13.50 15.70 -9.38
C LEU A 117 -14.54 16.54 -8.63
N GLN A 118 -14.21 17.79 -8.28
CA GLN A 118 -15.15 18.69 -7.63
C GLN A 118 -16.32 19.03 -8.56
N TYR A 119 -16.03 19.37 -9.81
CA TYR A 119 -17.04 19.64 -10.82
C TYR A 119 -18.00 18.45 -11.00
N LEU A 120 -17.47 17.25 -11.20
CA LEU A 120 -18.27 16.03 -11.37
C LEU A 120 -19.11 15.70 -10.13
N ARG A 121 -18.61 16.00 -8.93
CA ARG A 121 -19.39 15.82 -7.68
C ARG A 121 -20.56 16.78 -7.60
N MET A 122 -20.38 18.03 -8.01
CA MET A 122 -21.46 19.02 -8.05
C MET A 122 -22.52 18.62 -9.09
N GLU A 123 -22.10 18.24 -10.30
CA GLU A 123 -23.00 17.80 -11.37
C GLU A 123 -23.83 16.59 -10.94
N ASN A 124 -23.20 15.56 -10.37
CA ASN A 124 -23.91 14.39 -9.84
C ASN A 124 -24.88 14.75 -8.70
N ALA A 125 -24.53 15.69 -7.83
CA ALA A 125 -25.41 16.13 -6.75
C ALA A 125 -26.65 16.86 -7.30
N TYR A 126 -26.47 17.69 -8.33
CA TYR A 126 -27.57 18.37 -9.01
C TYR A 126 -28.51 17.38 -9.71
N LEU A 127 -27.96 16.44 -10.49
CA LEU A 127 -28.76 15.41 -11.16
C LEU A 127 -29.56 14.54 -10.19
N LYS A 128 -28.98 14.19 -9.03
CA LYS A 128 -29.71 13.48 -7.97
C LYS A 128 -30.88 14.29 -7.42
N LYS A 129 -30.70 15.60 -7.22
CA LYS A 129 -31.78 16.48 -6.73
C LYS A 129 -32.93 16.61 -7.73
N LEU A 130 -32.65 16.64 -9.04
CA LEU A 130 -33.68 16.63 -10.06
C LEU A 130 -34.45 15.30 -10.10
N GLY A 131 -33.76 14.18 -9.96
CA GLY A 131 -34.40 12.86 -9.89
C GLY A 131 -35.27 12.65 -8.65
N GLU A 132 -35.02 13.37 -7.55
CA GLU A 132 -35.85 13.35 -6.34
C GLU A 132 -37.12 14.21 -6.45
N LEU A 133 -37.20 15.11 -7.44
CA LEU A 133 -38.29 16.06 -7.63
C LEU A 133 -39.26 15.69 -8.77
N GLY A 134 -38.99 14.61 -9.51
CA GLY A 134 -39.87 14.04 -10.53
C GLY A 134 -40.54 12.77 -10.05
#